data_AF-A0A453L5Q7-F1
#
_entry.id   AF-A0A453L5Q7-F1
#
_cell.length_a   1.000
_cell.length_b   1.000
_cell.length_c   1.000
_cell.angle_alpha   90.00
_cell.angle_beta   90.00
_cell.angle_gamma   90.00
#
_symmetry.space_group_name_H-M   'P 1'
#
loop_
_entity.id
_entity.type
_entity.pdbx_description
1 polymer ?
#
loop_
_entity_poly.entity_id
_entity_poly.type
_entity_poly.pdbx_seq_one_letter_code
_entity_poly.pdbx_strand_id
1 'polypeptide(L)'
;LEIISSQFSHCFDFLESLPKEEHIWCGYADIMGPFLEMFHGYFDEQENSLVRTIWSRISQELGICTQCVCEHHQAQESFDIECRSGSIDPLQKVLRHLDEERVTKHLEKINAMIQLKEYDPSCHGAEVVCIMFEVLMYPVLLDDQSLANQFQKFIETIDESYEVSLSTNQQYPGVYALLFFKSGKARAIGLRLSRSMGKLR
;
A
#
# COMPACT_ATOMS: atom_id res chain seq x y z
N LEU A 1 -7.67 -28.73 -9.61
CA LEU A 1 -7.79 -28.07 -8.28
C LEU A 1 -6.89 -28.74 -7.24
N GLU A 2 -6.95 -30.06 -7.02
CA GLU A 2 -6.05 -30.73 -6.03
C GLU A 2 -4.54 -30.70 -6.38
N ILE A 3 -4.16 -30.76 -7.66
CA ILE A 3 -2.73 -30.72 -8.08
C ILE A 3 -2.13 -29.31 -7.99
N ILE A 4 -2.98 -28.27 -8.14
CA ILE A 4 -2.58 -26.87 -8.02
C ILE A 4 -2.32 -26.53 -6.54
N SER A 5 -3.17 -27.05 -5.65
CA SER A 5 -3.05 -26.90 -4.19
C SER A 5 -1.72 -27.44 -3.62
N SER A 6 -1.19 -28.56 -4.12
CA SER A 6 0.06 -29.13 -3.57
C SER A 6 1.31 -28.35 -3.98
N GLN A 7 1.33 -27.76 -5.18
CA GLN A 7 2.46 -26.93 -5.64
C GLN A 7 2.52 -25.60 -4.88
N PHE A 8 1.38 -24.98 -4.62
CA PHE A 8 1.33 -23.75 -3.83
C PHE A 8 1.61 -23.97 -2.34
N SER A 9 1.36 -25.18 -1.81
CA SER A 9 1.70 -25.52 -0.42
C SER A 9 3.20 -25.38 -0.16
N HIS A 10 4.05 -25.87 -1.06
CA HIS A 10 5.51 -25.78 -0.89
C HIS A 10 6.03 -24.34 -1.02
N CYS A 11 5.43 -23.53 -1.90
CA CYS A 11 5.74 -22.11 -2.00
C CYS A 11 5.35 -21.38 -0.71
N PHE A 12 4.19 -21.70 -0.14
CA PHE A 12 3.77 -21.13 1.14
C PHE A 12 4.74 -21.50 2.27
N ASP A 13 5.05 -22.79 2.45
CA ASP A 13 5.95 -23.24 3.51
C ASP A 13 7.30 -22.54 3.41
N PHE A 14 7.79 -22.36 2.19
CA PHE A 14 8.99 -21.58 1.91
C PHE A 14 8.84 -20.12 2.34
N LEU A 15 7.83 -19.40 1.83
CA LEU A 15 7.60 -17.99 2.14
C LEU A 15 7.35 -17.73 3.63
N GLU A 16 6.67 -18.65 4.32
CA GLU A 16 6.44 -18.57 5.77
C GLU A 16 7.74 -18.78 6.55
N SER A 17 8.60 -19.71 6.11
CA SER A 17 9.86 -20.03 6.78
C SER A 17 10.93 -18.95 6.69
N LEU A 18 10.79 -17.98 5.78
CA LEU A 18 11.75 -16.90 5.59
C LEU A 18 11.94 -16.07 6.89
N PRO A 19 13.17 -15.67 7.25
CA PRO A 19 13.42 -14.76 8.36
C PRO A 19 12.61 -13.45 8.23
N LYS A 20 12.31 -12.78 9.36
CA LYS A 20 11.51 -11.53 9.33
C LYS A 20 12.26 -10.37 8.66
N GLU A 21 13.58 -10.43 8.66
CA GLU A 21 14.47 -9.46 8.03
C GLU A 21 14.49 -9.63 6.50
N GLU A 22 14.09 -10.79 6.00
CA GLU A 22 13.96 -11.05 4.56
C GLU A 22 12.54 -10.75 4.11
N HIS A 23 12.40 -9.65 3.37
CA HIS A 23 11.11 -9.25 2.83
C HIS A 23 10.75 -10.11 1.62
N ILE A 24 9.54 -10.66 1.62
CA ILE A 24 9.02 -11.53 0.57
C ILE A 24 9.04 -10.81 -0.77
N TRP A 25 8.52 -9.58 -0.83
CA TRP A 25 8.45 -8.83 -2.09
C TRP A 25 9.82 -8.39 -2.61
N CYS A 26 10.79 -8.09 -1.74
CA CYS A 26 12.12 -7.68 -2.20
C CYS A 26 12.96 -8.84 -2.76
N GLY A 27 12.85 -10.03 -2.17
CA GLY A 27 13.69 -11.18 -2.52
C GLY A 27 13.02 -12.20 -3.43
N TYR A 28 11.69 -12.27 -3.39
CA TYR A 28 10.92 -13.40 -3.91
C TYR A 28 9.62 -12.97 -4.62
N ALA A 29 9.63 -11.78 -5.26
CA ALA A 29 8.51 -11.28 -6.05
C ALA A 29 8.05 -12.29 -7.13
N ASP A 30 8.99 -13.00 -7.77
CA ASP A 30 8.69 -14.03 -8.78
C ASP A 30 7.88 -15.21 -8.23
N ILE A 31 7.92 -15.44 -6.91
CA ILE A 31 7.12 -16.47 -6.23
C ILE A 31 5.82 -15.85 -5.70
N MET A 32 5.92 -14.69 -5.07
CA MET A 32 4.77 -14.02 -4.43
C MET A 32 3.75 -13.49 -5.44
N GLY A 33 4.20 -12.97 -6.59
CA GLY A 33 3.34 -12.45 -7.65
C GLY A 33 2.32 -13.49 -8.13
N PRO A 34 2.75 -14.66 -8.66
CA PRO A 34 1.83 -15.73 -9.02
C PRO A 34 1.01 -16.26 -7.83
N PHE A 35 1.55 -16.23 -6.60
CA PHE A 35 0.82 -16.65 -5.41
C PHE A 35 -0.42 -15.79 -5.12
N LEU A 36 -0.47 -14.54 -5.64
CA LEU A 36 -1.64 -13.68 -5.51
C LEU A 36 -2.91 -14.31 -6.09
N GLU A 37 -2.82 -15.24 -7.06
CA GLU A 37 -3.99 -15.97 -7.57
C GLU A 37 -4.78 -16.69 -6.46
N MET A 38 -4.11 -17.08 -5.36
CA MET A 38 -4.75 -17.73 -4.22
C MET A 38 -5.66 -16.80 -3.41
N PHE A 39 -5.62 -15.49 -3.67
CA PHE A 39 -6.40 -14.50 -2.95
C PHE A 39 -7.85 -14.37 -3.43
N HIS A 40 -8.25 -15.00 -4.54
CA HIS A 40 -9.64 -14.95 -5.04
C HIS A 40 -10.70 -15.26 -3.97
N GLY A 41 -10.41 -16.20 -3.07
CA GLY A 41 -11.31 -16.62 -1.99
C GLY A 41 -11.04 -15.96 -0.63
N TYR A 42 -10.20 -14.93 -0.54
CA TYR A 42 -9.68 -14.41 0.74
C TYR A 42 -10.76 -14.16 1.80
N PHE A 43 -11.90 -13.59 1.42
CA PHE A 43 -12.98 -13.27 2.37
C PHE A 43 -13.78 -14.49 2.83
N ASP A 44 -13.76 -15.58 2.07
CA ASP A 44 -14.43 -16.85 2.40
C ASP A 44 -13.52 -17.79 3.21
N GLU A 45 -12.21 -17.52 3.24
CA GLU A 45 -11.21 -18.31 3.95
C GLU A 45 -11.28 -18.14 5.47
N GLN A 46 -11.00 -19.22 6.20
CA GLN A 46 -10.88 -19.23 7.67
C GLN A 46 -9.78 -18.27 8.14
N GLU A 47 -9.92 -17.71 9.35
CA GLU A 47 -8.97 -16.73 9.91
C GLU A 47 -7.51 -17.21 9.94
N ASN A 48 -7.29 -18.52 10.14
CA ASN A 48 -5.95 -19.13 10.20
C ASN A 48 -5.52 -19.77 8.86
N SER A 49 -6.14 -19.38 7.75
CA SER A 49 -5.74 -19.86 6.43
C SER A 49 -4.35 -19.36 6.03
N LEU A 50 -3.68 -20.13 5.18
CA LEU A 50 -2.35 -19.80 4.64
C LEU A 50 -2.33 -18.40 4.01
N VAL A 51 -3.37 -18.07 3.24
CA VAL A 51 -3.50 -16.78 2.56
C VAL A 51 -3.56 -15.62 3.56
N ARG A 52 -4.26 -15.76 4.68
CA ARG A 52 -4.32 -14.72 5.73
C ARG A 52 -3.02 -14.56 6.48
N THR A 53 -2.32 -15.66 6.77
CA THR A 53 -0.99 -15.61 7.41
C THR A 53 0.01 -14.87 6.53
N ILE A 54 0.09 -15.22 5.24
CA ILE A 54 0.99 -14.54 4.30
C ILE A 54 0.55 -13.09 4.08
N TRP A 55 -0.75 -12.81 3.95
CA TRP A 55 -1.24 -11.43 3.86
C TRP A 55 -0.81 -10.59 5.05
N SER A 56 -0.94 -11.12 6.27
CA SER A 56 -0.51 -10.43 7.49
C SER A 56 0.98 -10.12 7.48
N ARG A 57 1.81 -11.07 7.03
CA ARG A 57 3.26 -10.89 6.91
C ARG A 57 3.60 -9.80 5.88
N ILE A 58 3.14 -9.94 4.64
CA ILE A 58 3.48 -8.97 3.59
C ILE A 58 2.90 -7.59 3.91
N SER A 59 1.75 -7.51 4.59
CA SER A 59 1.18 -6.23 5.04
C SER A 59 2.12 -5.48 5.99
N GLN A 60 2.85 -6.17 6.85
CA GLN A 60 3.84 -5.56 7.74
C GLN A 60 5.04 -5.04 6.95
N GLU A 61 5.54 -5.84 6.00
CA GLU A 61 6.67 -5.48 5.15
C GLU A 61 6.34 -4.26 4.25
N LEU A 62 5.15 -4.26 3.64
CA LEU A 62 4.62 -3.12 2.86
C LEU A 62 4.48 -1.85 3.70
N GLY A 63 4.28 -1.98 5.02
CA GLY A 63 4.19 -0.84 5.92
C GLY A 63 5.52 -0.11 6.17
N ILE A 64 6.67 -0.71 5.85
CA ILE A 64 7.99 -0.15 6.17
C ILE A 64 8.98 -0.12 5.01
N CYS A 65 8.67 -0.77 3.88
CA CYS A 65 9.58 -0.91 2.75
C CYS A 65 8.93 -0.46 1.44
N THR A 66 9.41 0.66 0.87
CA THR A 66 8.90 1.20 -0.39
C THR A 66 9.19 0.29 -1.58
N GLN A 67 10.26 -0.51 -1.55
CA GLN A 67 10.51 -1.51 -2.61
C GLN A 67 9.43 -2.61 -2.58
N CYS A 68 9.05 -3.10 -1.40
CA CYS A 68 7.94 -4.05 -1.29
C CYS A 68 6.66 -3.47 -1.89
N VAL A 69 6.37 -2.19 -1.61
CA VAL A 69 5.21 -1.49 -2.17
C VAL A 69 5.29 -1.48 -3.70
N CYS A 70 6.43 -1.11 -4.27
CA CYS A 70 6.61 -1.10 -5.72
C CYS A 70 6.35 -2.46 -6.35
N GLU A 71 6.99 -3.52 -5.85
CA GLU A 71 6.87 -4.89 -6.38
C GLU A 71 5.44 -5.42 -6.25
N HIS A 72 4.77 -5.16 -5.12
CA HIS A 72 3.40 -5.58 -4.87
C HIS A 72 2.40 -4.95 -5.84
N HIS A 73 2.44 -3.63 -6.01
CA HIS A 73 1.55 -2.95 -6.96
C HIS A 73 1.90 -3.27 -8.41
N GLN A 74 3.18 -3.44 -8.74
CA GLN A 74 3.59 -3.88 -10.09
C GLN A 74 3.09 -5.30 -10.41
N ALA A 75 3.13 -6.22 -9.44
CA ALA A 75 2.57 -7.56 -9.61
C ALA A 75 1.05 -7.49 -9.85
N GLN A 76 0.32 -6.63 -9.12
CA GLN A 76 -1.11 -6.41 -9.35
C GLN A 76 -1.43 -5.86 -10.74
N GLU A 77 -0.63 -4.91 -11.24
CA GLU A 77 -0.79 -4.35 -12.59
C GLU A 77 -0.63 -5.41 -13.68
N SER A 78 0.18 -6.45 -13.46
CA SER A 78 0.33 -7.53 -14.44
C SER A 78 -0.96 -8.33 -14.68
N PHE A 79 -1.79 -8.51 -13.65
CA PHE A 79 -3.11 -9.14 -13.77
C PHE A 79 -4.12 -8.27 -14.56
N ASP A 80 -3.95 -6.94 -14.55
CA ASP A 80 -4.79 -6.01 -15.32
C ASP A 80 -4.55 -6.14 -16.83
N ILE A 81 -3.30 -6.30 -17.25
CA ILE A 81 -2.89 -6.40 -18.67
C ILE A 81 -3.37 -7.71 -19.30
N GLU A 82 -3.44 -8.78 -18.52
CA GLU A 82 -3.87 -10.10 -18.99
C GLU A 82 -5.40 -10.18 -19.19
N CYS A 83 -6.17 -9.33 -18.50
CA CYS A 83 -7.63 -9.28 -18.57
C CYS A 83 -8.14 -8.37 -19.72
N ARG A 84 -8.00 -8.82 -20.98
CA ARG A 84 -8.41 -8.07 -22.20
C ARG A 84 -9.93 -7.94 -22.43
N SER A 85 -10.77 -7.98 -21.39
CA SER A 85 -12.25 -8.06 -21.55
C SER A 85 -13.02 -6.82 -21.05
N GLY A 86 -12.34 -5.78 -20.55
CA GLY A 86 -13.01 -4.54 -20.11
C GLY A 86 -13.83 -4.70 -18.82
N SER A 87 -13.76 -5.86 -18.16
CA SER A 87 -14.24 -6.07 -16.80
C SER A 87 -13.06 -6.11 -15.84
N ILE A 88 -13.12 -5.35 -14.75
CA ILE A 88 -12.14 -5.46 -13.65
C ILE A 88 -12.12 -6.90 -13.15
N ASP A 89 -10.95 -7.52 -13.14
CA ASP A 89 -10.74 -8.89 -12.69
C ASP A 89 -11.27 -9.05 -11.24
N PRO A 90 -12.09 -10.08 -10.95
CA PRO A 90 -12.48 -10.40 -9.58
C PRO A 90 -11.31 -10.43 -8.59
N LEU A 91 -10.13 -10.91 -9.00
CA LEU A 91 -8.93 -10.91 -8.15
C LEU A 91 -8.48 -9.49 -7.82
N GLN A 92 -8.39 -8.63 -8.84
CA GLN A 92 -7.95 -7.24 -8.69
C GLN A 92 -8.85 -6.47 -7.72
N LYS A 93 -10.17 -6.72 -7.74
CA LYS A 93 -11.09 -6.13 -6.75
C LYS A 93 -10.79 -6.58 -5.33
N VAL A 94 -10.47 -7.86 -5.15
CA VAL A 94 -10.10 -8.41 -3.83
C VAL A 94 -8.80 -7.79 -3.36
N LEU A 95 -7.75 -7.79 -4.18
CA LEU A 95 -6.44 -7.23 -3.83
C LEU A 95 -6.52 -5.74 -3.54
N ARG A 96 -7.26 -4.98 -4.34
CA ARG A 96 -7.51 -3.56 -4.09
C ARG A 96 -8.24 -3.33 -2.77
N HIS A 97 -9.28 -4.12 -2.45
CA HIS A 97 -9.97 -3.99 -1.17
C HIS A 97 -9.04 -4.29 0.01
N LEU A 98 -8.17 -5.28 -0.14
CA LEU A 98 -7.18 -5.63 0.87
C LEU A 98 -6.16 -4.51 1.10
N ASP A 99 -5.68 -3.86 0.04
CA ASP A 99 -4.82 -2.69 0.17
C ASP A 99 -5.53 -1.49 0.80
N GLU A 100 -6.76 -1.20 0.37
CA GLU A 100 -7.59 -0.15 0.97
C GLU A 100 -7.76 -0.40 2.48
N GLU A 101 -8.09 -1.63 2.89
CA GLU A 101 -8.25 -2.00 4.29
C GLU A 101 -6.94 -1.88 5.08
N ARG A 102 -5.83 -2.43 4.55
CA ARG A 102 -4.51 -2.40 5.19
C ARG A 102 -4.04 -0.97 5.39
N VAL A 103 -4.06 -0.16 4.33
CA VAL A 103 -3.57 1.23 4.38
C VAL A 103 -4.45 2.07 5.29
N THR A 104 -5.76 1.90 5.25
CA THR A 104 -6.69 2.60 6.16
C THR A 104 -6.38 2.30 7.62
N LYS A 105 -6.24 1.02 7.98
CA LYS A 105 -5.90 0.61 9.35
C LYS A 105 -4.55 1.15 9.80
N HIS A 106 -3.56 1.19 8.90
CA HIS A 106 -2.24 1.75 9.21
C HIS A 106 -2.30 3.27 9.43
N LEU A 107 -3.04 4.00 8.60
CA LEU A 107 -3.29 5.43 8.78
C LEU A 107 -4.02 5.71 10.10
N GLU A 108 -5.02 4.91 10.45
CA GLU A 108 -5.75 5.04 11.73
C GLU A 108 -4.81 4.87 12.92
N LYS A 109 -3.96 3.84 12.90
CA LYS A 109 -2.96 3.59 13.94
C LYS A 109 -2.01 4.78 14.07
N ILE A 110 -1.44 5.27 12.98
CA ILE A 110 -0.50 6.41 13.01
C ILE A 110 -1.19 7.69 13.49
N ASN A 111 -2.37 8.00 12.96
CA ASN A 111 -3.13 9.18 13.38
C ASN A 111 -3.47 9.12 14.88
N ALA A 112 -3.84 7.95 15.40
CA ALA A 112 -4.07 7.77 16.83
C ALA A 112 -2.80 8.01 17.65
N MET A 113 -1.66 7.42 17.26
CA MET A 113 -0.36 7.64 17.93
C MET A 113 0.03 9.12 17.94
N ILE A 114 -0.17 9.83 16.83
CA ILE A 114 0.12 11.27 16.74
C ILE A 114 -0.80 12.07 17.68
N GLN A 115 -2.10 11.78 17.70
CA GLN A 115 -3.06 12.44 18.59
C GLN A 115 -2.75 12.22 20.08
N LEU A 116 -2.32 11.01 20.42
CA LEU A 116 -1.90 10.64 21.78
C LEU A 116 -0.50 11.15 22.14
N LYS A 117 0.22 11.79 21.19
CA LYS A 117 1.62 12.23 21.33
C LYS A 117 2.60 11.10 21.64
N GLU A 118 2.28 9.90 21.17
CA GLU A 118 3.12 8.69 21.27
C GLU A 118 4.00 8.50 20.03
N TYR A 119 3.78 9.31 18.99
CA TYR A 119 4.57 9.29 17.77
C TYR A 119 6.01 9.77 18.01
N ASP A 120 6.96 8.86 17.79
CA ASP A 120 8.40 9.13 17.76
C ASP A 120 8.97 8.98 16.33
N PRO A 121 9.47 10.04 15.68
CA PRO A 121 10.07 9.97 14.35
C PRO A 121 11.26 9.00 14.24
N SER A 122 12.02 8.81 15.31
CA SER A 122 13.18 7.92 15.30
C SER A 122 12.78 6.45 15.22
N CYS A 123 11.59 6.11 15.73
CA CYS A 123 11.04 4.76 15.72
C CYS A 123 10.09 4.51 14.55
N HIS A 124 9.33 5.53 14.13
CA HIS A 124 8.21 5.38 13.18
C HIS A 124 8.47 6.05 11.82
N GLY A 125 9.65 6.64 11.60
CA GLY A 125 9.95 7.36 10.37
C GLY A 125 9.81 6.52 9.10
N ALA A 126 10.21 5.24 9.15
CA ALA A 126 10.04 4.31 8.04
C ALA A 126 8.56 4.10 7.69
N GLU A 127 7.69 3.91 8.69
CA GLU A 127 6.25 3.73 8.48
C GLU A 127 5.61 4.97 7.83
N VAL A 128 5.94 6.16 8.34
CA VAL A 128 5.43 7.43 7.82
C VAL A 128 5.87 7.68 6.38
N VAL A 129 7.14 7.43 6.08
CA VAL A 129 7.66 7.58 4.71
C VAL A 129 7.00 6.57 3.78
N CYS A 130 6.86 5.31 4.21
CA CYS A 130 6.31 4.25 3.37
C CYS A 130 4.83 4.47 3.06
N ILE A 131 4.02 4.83 4.05
CA ILE A 131 2.58 5.06 3.82
C ILE A 131 2.32 6.33 2.99
N MET A 132 3.13 7.37 3.20
CA MET A 132 3.06 8.58 2.37
C MET A 132 3.49 8.28 0.94
N PHE A 133 4.56 7.52 0.77
CA PHE A 133 5.03 7.05 -0.54
C PHE A 133 3.93 6.27 -1.26
N GLU A 134 3.37 5.24 -0.61
CA GLU A 134 2.38 4.35 -1.20
C GLU A 134 1.14 5.11 -1.69
N VAL A 135 0.53 5.92 -0.82
CA VAL A 135 -0.69 6.66 -1.17
C VAL A 135 -0.45 7.72 -2.26
N LEU A 136 0.73 8.36 -2.25
CA LEU A 136 1.06 9.37 -3.26
C LEU A 136 1.54 8.78 -4.59
N MET A 137 2.09 7.57 -4.60
CA MET A 137 2.48 6.85 -5.81
C MET A 137 1.29 6.15 -6.48
N TYR A 138 0.40 5.56 -5.68
CA TYR A 138 -0.73 4.75 -6.15
C TYR A 138 -2.07 5.42 -5.80
N PRO A 139 -2.46 6.48 -6.54
CA PRO A 139 -3.62 7.31 -6.19
C PRO A 139 -4.98 6.59 -6.26
N VAL A 140 -5.04 5.41 -6.87
CA VAL A 140 -6.26 4.58 -6.88
C VAL A 140 -6.74 4.25 -5.46
N LEU A 141 -5.83 4.20 -4.48
CA LEU A 141 -6.17 4.02 -3.06
C LEU A 141 -7.05 5.15 -2.52
N LEU A 142 -6.94 6.37 -3.08
CA LEU A 142 -7.72 7.53 -2.66
C LEU A 142 -9.15 7.54 -3.21
N ASP A 143 -9.52 6.57 -4.05
CA ASP A 143 -10.91 6.32 -4.43
C ASP A 143 -11.74 5.82 -3.24
N ASP A 144 -11.11 5.12 -2.29
CA ASP A 144 -11.78 4.75 -1.04
C ASP A 144 -11.90 5.98 -0.12
N GLN A 145 -13.13 6.33 0.21
CA GLN A 145 -13.43 7.54 0.96
C GLN A 145 -12.94 7.47 2.42
N SER A 146 -12.88 6.27 3.02
CA SER A 146 -12.40 6.09 4.39
C SER A 146 -10.90 6.36 4.45
N LEU A 147 -10.14 5.71 3.55
CA LEU A 147 -8.71 5.90 3.36
C LEU A 147 -8.38 7.36 3.08
N ALA A 148 -9.06 7.98 2.11
CA ALA A 148 -8.83 9.39 1.75
C ALA A 148 -9.04 10.34 2.95
N ASN A 149 -10.05 10.08 3.79
CA ASN A 149 -10.29 10.87 5.00
C ASN A 149 -9.18 10.69 6.05
N GLN A 150 -8.68 9.47 6.24
CA GLN A 150 -7.58 9.22 7.17
C GLN A 150 -6.27 9.80 6.65
N PHE A 151 -6.04 9.70 5.34
CA PHE A 151 -4.85 10.26 4.69
C PHE A 151 -4.84 11.78 4.75
N GLN A 152 -5.99 12.45 4.58
CA GLN A 152 -6.09 13.90 4.75
C GLN A 152 -5.64 14.33 6.15
N LYS A 153 -6.12 13.67 7.21
CA LYS A 153 -5.71 13.99 8.60
C LYS A 153 -4.21 13.75 8.80
N PHE A 154 -3.72 12.64 8.27
CA PHE A 154 -2.33 12.24 8.36
C PHE A 154 -1.41 13.27 7.71
N ILE A 155 -1.62 13.58 6.42
CA ILE A 155 -0.72 14.47 5.68
C ILE A 155 -0.73 15.89 6.24
N GLU A 156 -1.89 16.39 6.71
CA GLU A 156 -1.97 17.70 7.37
C GLU A 156 -1.15 17.74 8.65
N THR A 157 -1.24 16.70 9.48
CA THR A 157 -0.54 16.68 10.77
C THR A 157 0.97 16.47 10.60
N ILE A 158 1.37 15.62 9.66
CA ILE A 158 2.79 15.43 9.31
C ILE A 158 3.37 16.70 8.71
N ASP A 159 2.63 17.39 7.83
CA ASP A 159 3.09 18.64 7.24
C ASP A 159 3.27 19.77 8.26
N GLU A 160 2.33 19.89 9.20
CA GLU A 160 2.43 20.86 10.30
C GLU A 160 3.65 20.61 11.18
N SER A 161 4.11 19.36 11.29
CA SER A 161 5.21 18.96 12.17
C SER A 161 6.59 19.00 11.49
N TYR A 162 6.66 18.69 10.20
CA TYR A 162 7.93 18.44 9.50
C TYR A 162 8.13 19.22 8.19
N GLU A 163 7.12 19.98 7.74
CA GLU A 163 7.12 20.66 6.44
C GLU A 163 7.50 19.71 5.28
N VAL A 164 6.52 18.94 4.81
CA VAL A 164 6.73 17.93 3.77
C VAL A 164 7.16 18.60 2.48
N SER A 165 8.23 18.05 1.90
CA SER A 165 8.77 18.41 0.60
C SER A 165 9.15 17.15 -0.19
N LEU A 166 9.06 17.25 -1.51
CA LEU A 166 9.48 16.18 -2.42
C LEU A 166 10.85 16.49 -3.00
N SER A 167 11.63 15.44 -3.26
CA SER A 167 12.85 15.60 -4.05
C SER A 167 12.49 16.00 -5.48
N THR A 168 13.30 16.87 -6.07
CA THR A 168 13.02 17.44 -7.40
C THR A 168 13.00 16.37 -8.48
N ASN A 169 12.06 16.47 -9.43
CA ASN A 169 11.89 15.58 -10.60
C ASN A 169 11.36 14.16 -10.32
N GLN A 170 10.97 13.82 -9.09
CA GLN A 170 10.17 12.61 -8.84
C GLN A 170 8.69 12.88 -9.13
N GLN A 171 8.00 11.90 -9.70
CA GLN A 171 6.58 11.99 -9.99
C GLN A 171 5.77 11.21 -8.95
N TYR A 172 4.86 11.89 -8.27
CA TYR A 172 3.93 11.32 -7.30
C TYR A 172 2.50 11.69 -7.72
N PRO A 173 1.84 10.87 -8.56
CA PRO A 173 0.54 11.22 -9.15
C PRO A 173 -0.53 11.60 -8.12
N GLY A 174 -0.51 10.98 -6.93
CA GLY A 174 -1.42 11.28 -5.82
C GLY A 174 -1.28 12.67 -5.22
N VAL A 175 -0.19 13.40 -5.50
CA VAL A 175 -0.09 14.82 -5.13
C VAL A 175 -1.21 15.65 -5.78
N TYR A 176 -1.60 15.31 -7.01
CA TYR A 176 -2.72 16.00 -7.67
C TYR A 176 -4.07 15.63 -7.05
N ALA A 177 -4.22 14.42 -6.50
CA ALA A 177 -5.43 14.02 -5.79
C ALA A 177 -5.68 14.89 -4.53
N LEU A 178 -4.61 15.35 -3.85
CA LEU A 178 -4.71 16.26 -2.71
C LEU A 178 -5.43 17.57 -3.04
N LEU A 179 -5.38 18.04 -4.30
CA LEU A 179 -6.07 19.25 -4.74
C LEU A 179 -7.59 19.13 -4.69
N PHE A 180 -8.11 17.91 -4.62
CA PHE A 180 -9.55 17.61 -4.56
C PHE A 180 -10.03 17.26 -3.15
N PHE A 181 -9.12 17.27 -2.15
CA PHE A 181 -9.49 17.03 -0.76
C PHE A 181 -10.39 18.15 -0.23
N LYS A 182 -11.25 17.82 0.74
CA LYS A 182 -12.25 18.77 1.29
C LYS A 182 -11.59 19.90 2.08
N SER A 183 -10.47 19.61 2.74
CA SER A 183 -9.75 20.60 3.53
C SER A 183 -8.90 21.55 2.67
N GLY A 184 -8.96 22.84 3.02
CA GLY A 184 -8.09 23.85 2.40
C GLY A 184 -6.60 23.64 2.70
N LYS A 185 -6.26 23.05 3.85
CA LYS A 185 -4.86 22.77 4.23
C LYS A 185 -4.27 21.68 3.33
N ALA A 186 -4.92 20.52 3.21
CA ALA A 186 -4.50 19.47 2.29
C ALA A 186 -4.36 19.96 0.84
N ARG A 187 -5.29 20.80 0.35
CA ARG A 187 -5.16 21.40 -0.99
C ARG A 187 -3.94 22.31 -1.12
N ALA A 188 -3.62 23.09 -0.08
CA ALA A 188 -2.43 23.94 -0.07
C ALA A 188 -1.13 23.10 -0.06
N ILE A 189 -1.13 21.98 0.67
CA ILE A 189 -0.04 20.99 0.65
C ILE A 189 0.14 20.45 -0.78
N GLY A 190 -0.93 19.94 -1.41
CA GLY A 190 -0.87 19.44 -2.79
C GLY A 190 -0.36 20.49 -3.79
N LEU A 191 -0.79 21.74 -3.66
CA LEU A 191 -0.32 22.85 -4.49
C LEU A 191 1.17 23.14 -4.27
N ARG A 192 1.66 23.04 -3.03
CA ARG A 192 3.08 23.24 -2.70
C ARG A 192 3.93 22.09 -3.25
N LEU A 193 3.53 20.85 -3.02
CA LEU A 193 4.26 19.65 -3.46
C LEU A 193 4.31 19.54 -4.99
N SER A 194 3.22 19.85 -5.69
CA SER A 194 3.17 19.78 -7.16
C SER A 194 4.16 20.73 -7.85
N ARG A 195 4.60 21.81 -7.19
CA ARG A 195 5.63 22.71 -7.73
C ARG A 195 6.99 22.03 -7.86
N SER A 196 7.28 21.04 -7.02
CA SER A 196 8.54 20.29 -7.04
C SER A 196 8.59 19.20 -8.11
N MET A 197 7.43 18.82 -8.68
CA MET A 197 7.30 17.76 -9.69
C MET A 197 7.59 18.23 -11.12
N GLY A 198 7.96 19.50 -11.32
CA GLY A 198 8.19 20.08 -12.65
C GLY A 198 6.89 20.37 -13.42
N LYS A 199 7.01 20.71 -14.70
CA LYS A 199 5.82 20.89 -15.57
C LYS A 199 5.30 19.53 -16.01
N LEU A 200 3.99 19.29 -15.84
CA LEU A 200 3.27 18.26 -16.60
C LEU A 200 3.60 18.47 -18.08
N ARG A 201 4.22 17.48 -18.71
CA ARG A 201 4.50 17.47 -20.15
C ARG A 201 3.27 16.99 -20.91
#